data_AF-A0A661AZA4-F1
#
_entry.id   AF-A0A661AZA4-F1
#
_cell.length_a   1.000
_cell.length_b   1.000
_cell.length_c   1.000
_cell.angle_alpha   90.00
_cell.angle_beta   90.00
_cell.angle_gamma   90.00
#
_symmetry.space_group_name_H-M   'P 1'
#
loop_
_entity.id
_entity.type
_entity.pdbx_description
1 polymer ?
#
loop_
_entity_poly.entity_id
_entity_poly.type
_entity_poly.pdbx_seq_one_letter_code
_entity_poly.pdbx_strand_id
1 'polypeptide(L)'
;MNKDELNREDIEKMERVGLEPDEKGRAGTFTVINDEIDKSRAKTDGVEILGISQASKKYDWVKDYIWQLVDPHKDEFTERVWKYEQEHGPVGQFLRFKKGTISKEPFQSCFFIKLDRFIQTVHNIIIVEDDAEFHIISGCAVASYDNSGMHIGITEIYLAKNATLSYTMIHDWA
;
A
#
# COMPACT_ATOMS: atom_id res chain seq x y z
N MET A 1 17.03 18.23 -13.48
CA MET A 1 16.77 17.13 -12.53
C MET A 1 15.82 16.17 -13.20
N ASN A 2 16.17 14.88 -13.25
CA ASN A 2 15.21 13.86 -13.65
C ASN A 2 14.07 13.90 -12.63
N LYS A 3 12.83 14.12 -13.08
CA LYS A 3 11.67 14.15 -12.18
C LYS A 3 11.27 12.74 -11.73
N ASP A 4 11.83 11.71 -12.37
CA ASP A 4 11.47 10.31 -12.13
C ASP A 4 12.31 9.66 -11.03
N GLU A 5 13.48 10.23 -10.69
CA GLU A 5 14.34 9.71 -9.62
C GLU A 5 14.08 10.40 -8.28
N LEU A 6 14.02 9.59 -7.21
CA LEU A 6 13.95 10.08 -5.83
C LEU A 6 15.26 10.79 -5.45
N ASN A 7 15.14 12.01 -4.96
CA ASN A 7 16.23 12.78 -4.40
C ASN A 7 16.22 12.69 -2.86
N ARG A 8 17.22 13.28 -2.20
CA ARG A 8 17.34 13.24 -0.73
C ARG A 8 16.15 13.86 -0.01
N GLU A 9 15.59 14.93 -0.55
CA GLU A 9 14.44 15.61 0.05
C GLU A 9 13.17 14.75 -0.03
N ASP A 10 12.97 14.03 -1.14
CA ASP A 10 11.87 13.06 -1.26
C ASP A 10 12.01 11.96 -0.21
N ILE A 11 13.22 11.40 -0.04
CA ILE A 11 13.50 10.37 0.97
C ILE A 11 13.21 10.91 2.37
N GLU A 12 13.63 12.15 2.68
CA GLU A 12 13.34 12.78 3.96
C GLU A 12 11.84 12.98 4.20
N LYS A 13 11.04 13.25 3.16
CA LYS A 13 9.58 13.25 3.29
C LYS A 13 9.03 11.86 3.61
N MET A 14 9.53 10.83 2.91
CA MET A 14 9.11 9.45 3.16
C MET A 14 9.49 8.99 4.58
N GLU A 15 10.67 9.39 5.08
CA GLU A 15 11.13 9.15 6.46
C GLU A 15 10.17 9.76 7.49
N ARG A 16 9.70 11.00 7.27
CA ARG A 16 8.73 11.68 8.17
C ARG A 16 7.39 10.96 8.29
N VAL A 17 7.01 10.20 7.27
CA VAL A 17 5.78 9.38 7.29
C VAL A 17 6.03 7.93 7.70
N GLY A 18 7.19 7.65 8.31
CA GLY A 18 7.50 6.39 8.97
C GLY A 18 8.19 5.35 8.11
N LEU A 19 8.51 5.66 6.85
CA LEU A 19 9.35 4.79 6.03
C LEU A 19 10.77 4.75 6.61
N GLU A 20 11.29 3.55 6.84
CA GLU A 20 12.68 3.30 7.16
C GLU A 20 13.40 2.80 5.89
N PRO A 21 14.26 3.62 5.24
CA PRO A 21 14.90 3.27 3.97
C PRO A 21 15.81 2.03 4.06
N ASP A 22 16.46 1.84 5.21
CA ASP A 22 17.35 0.68 5.47
C ASP A 22 16.57 -0.58 5.93
N GLU A 23 15.25 -0.46 6.08
CA GLU A 23 14.32 -1.50 6.53
C GLU A 23 14.67 -2.08 7.92
N LYS A 24 15.43 -1.36 8.75
CA LYS A 24 15.78 -1.80 10.10
C LYS A 24 14.57 -1.73 11.01
N GLY A 25 14.34 -2.81 11.78
CA GLY A 25 13.13 -2.93 12.60
C GLY A 25 11.85 -2.93 11.75
N ARG A 26 11.89 -3.59 10.58
CA ARG A 26 10.75 -3.76 9.69
C ARG A 26 10.62 -5.21 9.25
N ALA A 27 9.39 -5.71 9.26
CA ALA A 27 9.02 -7.06 8.81
C ALA A 27 8.97 -7.20 7.28
N GLY A 28 8.96 -6.08 6.56
CA GLY A 28 8.89 -6.01 5.12
C GLY A 28 8.53 -4.60 4.67
N THR A 29 8.66 -4.35 3.38
CA THR A 29 8.43 -3.04 2.77
C THR A 29 7.64 -3.17 1.49
N PHE A 30 6.65 -2.29 1.31
CA PHE A 30 5.99 -2.06 0.04
C PHE A 30 5.97 -0.56 -0.28
N THR A 31 6.51 -0.14 -1.42
CA THR A 31 6.52 1.26 -1.84
C THR A 31 5.90 1.41 -3.23
N VAL A 32 5.06 2.43 -3.39
CA VAL A 32 4.52 2.86 -4.68
C VAL A 32 4.93 4.31 -4.91
N ILE A 33 5.56 4.57 -6.04
CA ILE A 33 5.93 5.91 -6.50
C ILE A 33 5.05 6.21 -7.71
N ASN A 34 4.20 7.25 -7.61
CA ASN A 34 3.15 7.54 -8.58
C ASN A 34 2.20 6.33 -8.74
N ASP A 35 2.28 5.59 -9.84
CA ASP A 35 1.51 4.39 -10.17
C ASP A 35 2.39 3.13 -10.32
N GLU A 36 3.68 3.22 -9.99
CA GLU A 36 4.62 2.11 -10.11
C GLU A 36 5.02 1.55 -8.74
N ILE A 37 5.08 0.21 -8.65
CA ILE A 37 5.62 -0.47 -7.47
C ILE A 37 7.14 -0.39 -7.52
N ASP A 38 7.72 0.37 -6.60
CA ASP A 38 9.16 0.55 -6.45
C ASP A 38 9.80 -0.59 -5.65
N LYS A 39 9.18 -0.98 -4.53
CA LYS A 39 9.65 -2.07 -3.67
C LYS A 39 8.49 -2.94 -3.22
N SER A 40 8.73 -4.25 -3.21
CA SER A 40 7.81 -5.25 -2.66
C SER A 40 8.63 -6.39 -2.06
N ARG A 41 8.81 -6.38 -0.74
CA ARG A 41 9.72 -7.32 -0.06
C ARG A 41 9.20 -7.72 1.33
N ALA A 42 9.13 -9.02 1.59
CA ALA A 42 8.96 -9.56 2.94
C ALA A 42 10.32 -9.92 3.54
N LYS A 43 10.48 -9.67 4.85
CA LYS A 43 11.66 -10.05 5.66
C LYS A 43 11.30 -11.03 6.79
N THR A 44 10.01 -11.18 7.08
CA THR A 44 9.48 -12.09 8.09
C THR A 44 8.76 -13.26 7.43
N ASP A 45 9.05 -14.48 7.88
CA ASP A 45 8.32 -15.68 7.45
C ASP A 45 6.83 -15.56 7.79
N GLY A 46 5.97 -16.05 6.90
CA GLY A 46 4.52 -15.96 7.06
C GLY A 46 3.91 -14.63 6.58
N VAL A 47 4.73 -13.67 6.13
CA VAL A 47 4.28 -12.49 5.39
C VAL A 47 4.41 -12.74 3.89
N GLU A 48 3.33 -12.58 3.15
CA GLU A 48 3.33 -12.58 1.69
C GLU A 48 2.93 -11.19 1.18
N ILE A 49 3.77 -10.62 0.31
CA ILE A 49 3.55 -9.30 -0.29
C ILE A 49 3.77 -9.37 -1.79
N LEU A 50 2.81 -8.84 -2.54
CA LEU A 50 2.82 -8.72 -4.00
C LEU A 50 2.14 -7.42 -4.40
N GLY A 51 2.31 -6.99 -5.66
CA GLY A 51 1.33 -6.08 -6.25
C GLY A 51 -0.03 -6.77 -6.41
N ILE A 52 -1.13 -6.06 -6.20
CA ILE A 52 -2.49 -6.61 -6.32
C ILE A 52 -2.76 -7.23 -7.71
N SER A 53 -2.26 -6.60 -8.78
CA SER A 53 -2.29 -7.16 -10.14
C SER A 53 -1.53 -8.48 -10.27
N GLN A 54 -0.39 -8.62 -9.58
CA GLN A 54 0.39 -9.86 -9.57
C GLN A 54 -0.30 -10.95 -8.75
N ALA A 55 -0.84 -10.59 -7.58
CA ALA A 55 -1.60 -11.52 -6.74
C ALA A 55 -2.83 -12.07 -7.46
N SER A 56 -3.57 -11.22 -8.17
CA SER A 56 -4.76 -11.61 -8.95
C SER A 56 -4.46 -12.55 -10.12
N LYS A 57 -3.23 -12.55 -10.63
CA LYS A 57 -2.75 -13.50 -11.65
C LYS A 57 -2.24 -14.81 -11.03
N LYS A 58 -1.68 -14.73 -9.83
CA LYS A 58 -1.11 -15.88 -9.11
C LYS A 58 -2.19 -16.72 -8.42
N TYR A 59 -3.25 -16.07 -7.95
CA TYR A 59 -4.26 -16.65 -7.09
C TYR A 59 -5.65 -16.29 -7.60
N ASP A 60 -6.36 -17.26 -8.17
CA ASP A 60 -7.71 -17.03 -8.70
C ASP A 60 -8.68 -16.51 -7.63
N TRP A 61 -8.52 -16.98 -6.39
CA TRP A 61 -9.33 -16.60 -5.23
C TRP A 61 -9.12 -15.16 -4.75
N VAL A 62 -8.05 -14.46 -5.17
CA VAL A 62 -7.84 -13.06 -4.75
C VAL A 62 -8.95 -12.15 -5.28
N LYS A 63 -9.54 -12.50 -6.44
CA LYS A 63 -10.66 -11.77 -7.02
C LYS A 63 -11.89 -11.73 -6.11
N ASP A 64 -12.03 -12.73 -5.24
CA ASP A 64 -13.11 -12.81 -4.25
C ASP A 64 -12.92 -11.85 -3.07
N TYR A 65 -11.85 -11.04 -3.08
CA TYR A 65 -11.55 -10.01 -2.07
C TYR A 65 -11.49 -8.60 -2.65
N ILE A 66 -11.55 -8.44 -3.98
CA ILE A 66 -11.44 -7.13 -4.63
C ILE A 66 -12.85 -6.55 -4.79
N TRP A 67 -13.05 -5.31 -4.32
CA TRP A 67 -14.33 -4.58 -4.38
C TRP A 67 -15.49 -5.32 -3.68
N GLN A 68 -15.21 -5.95 -2.53
CA GLN A 68 -16.23 -6.67 -1.75
C GLN A 68 -16.68 -5.92 -0.49
N LEU A 69 -15.74 -5.25 0.19
CA LEU A 69 -16.03 -4.41 1.36
C LEU A 69 -16.36 -2.97 0.96
N VAL A 70 -15.78 -2.50 -0.15
CA VAL A 70 -16.04 -1.17 -0.71
C VAL A 70 -16.83 -1.34 -2.00
N ASP A 71 -17.94 -0.63 -2.13
CA ASP A 71 -18.72 -0.57 -3.37
C ASP A 71 -17.99 0.33 -4.39
N PRO A 72 -17.68 -0.18 -5.61
CA PRO A 72 -17.03 0.60 -6.65
C PRO A 72 -17.84 1.80 -7.16
N HIS A 73 -19.13 1.89 -6.82
CA HIS A 73 -20.01 2.98 -7.22
C HIS A 73 -20.51 3.81 -6.03
N LYS A 74 -19.85 3.72 -4.87
CA LYS A 74 -20.24 4.44 -3.66
C LYS A 74 -20.21 5.96 -3.83
N ASP A 75 -19.19 6.48 -4.52
CA ASP A 75 -18.95 7.90 -4.76
C ASP A 75 -18.05 8.11 -5.99
N GLU A 76 -17.79 9.38 -6.34
CA GLU A 76 -16.95 9.73 -7.50
C GLU A 76 -15.50 9.26 -7.37
N PHE A 77 -15.00 9.05 -6.15
CA PHE A 77 -13.62 8.64 -5.90
C PHE A 77 -13.44 7.13 -6.10
N THR A 78 -14.31 6.33 -5.49
CA THR A 78 -14.40 4.88 -5.69
C THR A 78 -14.66 4.54 -7.16
N GLU A 79 -15.59 5.25 -7.81
CA GLU A 79 -15.88 5.04 -9.23
C GLU A 79 -14.68 5.39 -10.13
N ARG A 80 -13.92 6.44 -9.78
CA ARG A 80 -12.70 6.80 -10.51
C ARG A 80 -11.64 5.72 -10.39
N VAL A 81 -11.38 5.19 -9.19
CA VAL A 81 -10.42 4.09 -9.01
C VAL A 81 -10.88 2.87 -9.80
N TRP A 82 -12.14 2.45 -9.64
CA TRP A 82 -12.68 1.30 -10.36
C TRP A 82 -12.53 1.42 -11.88
N LYS A 83 -12.86 2.58 -12.47
CA LYS A 83 -12.66 2.84 -13.91
C LYS A 83 -11.19 2.75 -14.32
N TYR A 84 -10.30 3.36 -13.54
CA TYR A 84 -8.87 3.30 -13.80
C TYR A 84 -8.37 1.86 -13.84
N GLU A 85 -8.81 1.02 -12.91
CA GLU A 85 -8.44 -0.39 -12.84
C GLU A 85 -8.95 -1.23 -14.01
N GLN A 86 -10.12 -0.91 -14.57
CA GLN A 86 -10.62 -1.60 -15.76
C GLN A 86 -9.72 -1.34 -16.99
N GLU A 87 -9.09 -0.17 -17.07
CA GLU A 87 -8.26 0.24 -18.20
C GLU A 87 -6.78 -0.14 -18.02
N HIS A 88 -6.25 0.02 -16.80
CA HIS A 88 -4.81 -0.08 -16.51
C HIS A 88 -4.43 -1.25 -15.59
N GLY A 89 -5.43 -1.87 -14.96
CA GLY A 89 -5.23 -2.84 -13.87
C GLY A 89 -5.02 -2.15 -12.51
N PRO A 90 -5.25 -2.87 -11.41
CA PRO A 90 -5.10 -2.33 -10.07
C PRO A 90 -3.63 -2.17 -9.66
N VAL A 91 -3.33 -1.02 -9.05
CA VAL A 91 -2.03 -0.68 -8.46
C VAL A 91 -2.21 -0.60 -6.95
N GLY A 92 -1.35 -1.27 -6.19
CA GLY A 92 -1.44 -1.31 -4.74
C GLY A 92 -0.94 -2.64 -4.18
N GLN A 93 -0.97 -2.75 -2.86
CA GLN A 93 -0.45 -3.94 -2.19
C GLN A 93 -1.51 -5.04 -2.10
N PHE A 94 -1.08 -6.26 -2.35
CA PHE A 94 -1.67 -7.45 -1.78
C PHE A 94 -0.77 -7.93 -0.64
N LEU A 95 -1.24 -7.76 0.59
CA LEU A 95 -0.52 -8.14 1.80
C LEU A 95 -1.30 -9.23 2.53
N ARG A 96 -0.68 -10.40 2.69
CA ARG A 96 -1.28 -11.54 3.38
C ARG A 96 -0.39 -11.98 4.53
N PHE A 97 -0.97 -12.01 5.72
CA PHE A 97 -0.37 -12.54 6.91
C PHE A 97 -0.93 -13.94 7.17
N LYS A 98 -0.08 -14.96 7.04
CA LYS A 98 -0.48 -16.36 7.13
C LYS A 98 -0.87 -16.75 8.54
N LYS A 99 -1.71 -17.79 8.64
CA LYS A 99 -2.25 -18.32 9.89
C LYS A 99 -1.19 -18.49 10.96
N GLY A 100 -1.49 -18.02 12.17
CA GLY A 100 -0.64 -18.15 13.36
C GLY A 100 0.66 -17.32 13.31
N THR A 101 0.87 -16.51 12.27
CA THR A 101 2.09 -15.70 12.18
C THR A 101 1.96 -14.48 13.08
N ILE A 102 2.99 -14.25 13.91
CA ILE A 102 3.07 -13.09 14.80
C ILE A 102 4.36 -12.36 14.48
N SER A 103 4.27 -11.09 14.11
CA SER A 103 5.45 -10.25 13.88
C SER A 103 5.66 -9.26 15.01
N LYS A 104 6.89 -9.22 15.54
CA LYS A 104 7.31 -8.20 16.52
C LYS A 104 7.63 -6.86 15.88
N GLU A 105 8.09 -6.89 14.62
CA GLU A 105 8.42 -5.69 13.85
C GLU A 105 7.25 -5.31 12.95
N PRO A 106 7.00 -4.01 12.71
CA PRO A 106 5.95 -3.57 11.82
C PRO A 106 6.31 -3.83 10.35
N PHE A 107 5.31 -4.16 9.55
CA PHE A 107 5.41 -4.05 8.10
C PHE A 107 5.25 -2.58 7.69
N GLN A 108 6.02 -2.10 6.71
CA GLN A 108 5.89 -0.72 6.24
C GLN A 108 5.36 -0.64 4.81
N SER A 109 4.40 0.26 4.61
CA SER A 109 3.90 0.66 3.29
C SER A 109 4.20 2.14 3.08
N CYS A 110 4.56 2.53 1.86
CA CYS A 110 4.69 3.95 1.52
C CYS A 110 4.11 4.25 0.14
N PHE A 111 3.24 5.27 0.06
CA PHE A 111 2.65 5.75 -1.17
C PHE A 111 3.10 7.19 -1.40
N PHE A 112 3.96 7.39 -2.40
CA PHE A 112 4.60 8.66 -2.65
C PHE A 112 4.19 9.23 -4.00
N ILE A 113 3.70 10.47 -4.01
CA ILE A 113 3.42 11.21 -5.25
C ILE A 113 4.65 12.03 -5.58
N LYS A 114 5.37 11.62 -6.62
CA LYS A 114 6.51 12.36 -7.14
C LYS A 114 6.03 13.38 -8.16
N LEU A 115 5.28 12.98 -9.17
CA LEU A 115 4.94 13.82 -10.32
C LEU A 115 4.00 14.98 -9.94
N ASP A 116 4.20 16.13 -10.59
CA ASP A 116 3.32 17.29 -10.46
C ASP A 116 1.94 17.01 -11.07
N ARG A 117 0.86 17.44 -10.40
CA ARG A 117 -0.53 17.25 -10.84
C ARG A 117 -0.93 15.80 -11.08
N PHE A 118 -0.27 14.89 -10.40
CA PHE A 118 -0.53 13.47 -10.53
C PHE A 118 -1.70 13.03 -9.65
N ILE A 119 -2.56 12.17 -10.22
CA ILE A 119 -3.63 11.51 -9.49
C ILE A 119 -3.18 10.09 -9.22
N GLN A 120 -2.79 9.80 -7.98
CA GLN A 120 -2.44 8.46 -7.55
C GLN A 120 -3.70 7.72 -7.12
N THR A 121 -4.05 6.67 -7.85
CA THR A 121 -5.10 5.72 -7.46
C THR A 121 -4.44 4.45 -6.95
N VAL A 122 -4.77 4.04 -5.73
CA VAL A 122 -4.27 2.78 -5.15
C VAL A 122 -5.41 1.93 -4.59
N HIS A 123 -5.33 0.63 -4.79
CA HIS A 123 -6.22 -0.36 -4.21
C HIS A 123 -5.43 -1.44 -3.50
N ASN A 124 -5.57 -1.47 -2.19
CA ASN A 124 -4.85 -2.36 -1.30
C ASN A 124 -5.79 -3.45 -0.77
N ILE A 125 -5.32 -4.70 -0.80
CA ILE A 125 -5.97 -5.84 -0.16
C ILE A 125 -5.06 -6.33 0.96
N ILE A 126 -5.59 -6.36 2.18
CA ILE A 126 -4.88 -6.86 3.36
C ILE A 126 -5.68 -8.01 3.94
N ILE A 127 -5.05 -9.19 4.04
CA ILE A 127 -5.66 -10.40 4.61
C ILE A 127 -4.84 -10.83 5.81
N VAL A 128 -5.46 -10.86 6.99
CA VAL A 128 -4.87 -11.39 8.22
C VAL A 128 -5.59 -12.68 8.55
N GLU A 129 -4.90 -13.81 8.38
CA GLU A 129 -5.47 -15.14 8.61
C GLU A 129 -5.63 -15.46 10.10
N ASP A 130 -6.27 -16.60 10.38
CA ASP A 130 -6.59 -17.02 11.73
C ASP A 130 -5.37 -16.94 12.66
N ASP A 131 -5.59 -16.48 13.89
CA ASP A 131 -4.59 -16.46 14.95
C ASP A 131 -3.31 -15.67 14.61
N ALA A 132 -3.31 -14.82 13.57
CA ALA A 132 -2.18 -13.99 13.19
C ALA A 132 -2.24 -12.59 13.83
N GLU A 133 -1.08 -12.02 14.17
CA GLU A 133 -0.97 -10.70 14.80
C GLU A 133 0.12 -9.84 14.13
N PHE A 134 -0.28 -8.68 13.63
CA PHE A 134 0.60 -7.78 12.88
C PHE A 134 0.37 -6.30 13.16
N HIS A 135 1.43 -5.52 12.93
CA HIS A 135 1.40 -4.07 12.89
C HIS A 135 1.84 -3.59 11.51
N ILE A 136 1.06 -2.68 10.91
CA ILE A 136 1.42 -1.96 9.68
C ILE A 136 1.65 -0.49 10.01
N ILE A 137 2.73 0.07 9.46
CA ILE A 137 2.97 1.51 9.38
C ILE A 137 2.84 1.91 7.91
N SER A 138 1.83 2.70 7.58
CA SER A 138 1.60 3.22 6.23
C SER A 138 1.87 4.72 6.18
N GLY A 139 2.81 5.12 5.32
CA GLY A 139 3.14 6.52 5.10
C GLY A 139 2.65 7.01 3.73
N CYS A 140 2.03 8.18 3.67
CA CYS A 140 1.68 8.81 2.41
C CYS A 140 2.22 10.24 2.35
N ALA A 141 2.96 10.56 1.29
CA ALA A 141 3.59 11.87 1.14
C ALA A 141 3.66 12.31 -0.34
N VAL A 142 3.92 13.60 -0.55
CA VAL A 142 4.08 14.21 -1.87
C VAL A 142 5.38 15.00 -1.94
N ALA A 143 6.08 15.01 -3.08
CA ALA A 143 7.31 15.79 -3.27
C ALA A 143 7.13 17.28 -2.89
N SER A 144 8.19 17.92 -2.38
CA SER A 144 8.14 19.22 -1.68
C SER A 144 7.85 20.46 -2.53
N TYR A 145 7.86 20.38 -3.86
CA TYR A 145 7.52 21.53 -4.70
C TYR A 145 6.01 21.84 -4.65
N ASP A 146 5.59 22.99 -5.17
CA ASP A 146 4.16 23.31 -5.34
C ASP A 146 3.51 22.22 -6.19
N ASN A 147 2.76 21.33 -5.54
CA ASN A 147 2.34 20.06 -6.10
C ASN A 147 0.84 19.91 -5.85
N SER A 148 0.05 20.24 -6.88
CA SER A 148 -1.40 20.11 -6.82
C SER A 148 -1.81 18.71 -7.29
N GLY A 149 -1.60 17.69 -6.46
CA GLY A 149 -1.93 16.28 -6.75
C GLY A 149 -3.20 15.78 -6.06
N MET A 150 -3.57 14.53 -6.32
CA MET A 150 -4.64 13.85 -5.59
C MET A 150 -4.26 12.40 -5.29
N HIS A 151 -4.46 11.98 -4.04
CA HIS A 151 -4.31 10.59 -3.63
C HIS A 151 -5.70 10.00 -3.37
N ILE A 152 -6.07 8.94 -4.10
CA ILE A 152 -7.29 8.17 -3.88
C ILE A 152 -6.89 6.74 -3.52
N GLY A 153 -6.95 6.42 -2.23
CA GLY A 153 -6.61 5.10 -1.71
C GLY A 153 -7.84 4.32 -1.27
N ILE A 154 -8.06 3.16 -1.89
CA ILE A 154 -9.00 2.13 -1.45
C ILE A 154 -8.21 1.07 -0.70
N THR A 155 -8.63 0.72 0.52
CA THR A 155 -7.99 -0.36 1.29
C THR A 155 -9.06 -1.24 1.89
N GLU A 156 -9.05 -2.52 1.52
CA GLU A 156 -9.96 -3.54 2.03
C GLU A 156 -9.17 -4.48 2.95
N ILE A 157 -9.59 -4.55 4.21
CA ILE A 157 -8.89 -5.30 5.26
C ILE A 157 -9.80 -6.41 5.75
N TYR A 158 -9.30 -7.65 5.65
CA TYR A 158 -9.99 -8.86 6.03
C TYR A 158 -9.29 -9.49 7.24
N LEU A 159 -9.94 -9.45 8.40
CA LEU A 159 -9.46 -10.09 9.63
C LEU A 159 -10.20 -11.41 9.84
N ALA A 160 -9.46 -12.52 9.86
CA ALA A 160 -10.00 -13.84 10.15
C ALA A 160 -10.13 -14.06 11.67
N LYS A 161 -10.39 -15.31 12.09
CA LYS A 161 -10.73 -15.60 13.48
C LYS A 161 -9.52 -15.38 14.39
N ASN A 162 -9.71 -14.65 15.50
CA ASN A 162 -8.65 -14.28 16.46
C ASN A 162 -7.48 -13.50 15.85
N ALA A 163 -7.62 -13.00 14.62
CA ALA A 163 -6.62 -12.15 13.99
C ALA A 163 -6.58 -10.78 14.67
N THR A 164 -5.38 -10.24 14.84
CA THR A 164 -5.17 -8.89 15.37
C THR A 164 -4.34 -8.07 14.38
N LEU A 165 -4.83 -6.87 14.05
CA LEU A 165 -4.11 -5.92 13.22
C LEU A 165 -4.06 -4.57 13.91
N SER A 166 -2.84 -4.06 14.09
CA SER A 166 -2.60 -2.64 14.34
C SER A 166 -2.26 -1.95 13.03
N TYR A 167 -2.90 -0.81 12.74
CA TYR A 167 -2.67 -0.05 11.52
C TYR A 167 -2.40 1.41 11.88
N THR A 168 -1.18 1.87 11.65
CA THR A 168 -0.76 3.26 11.85
C THR A 168 -0.61 3.92 10.49
N MET A 169 -1.29 5.04 10.27
CA MET A 169 -1.20 5.80 9.02
C MET A 169 -0.69 7.21 9.30
N ILE A 170 0.34 7.65 8.56
CA ILE A 170 0.95 8.97 8.71
C ILE A 170 0.91 9.68 7.35
N HIS A 171 0.36 10.88 7.33
CA HIS A 171 0.22 11.70 6.12
C HIS A 171 1.06 12.97 6.21
N ASP A 172 1.87 13.23 5.18
CA ASP A 172 2.62 14.47 4.97
C ASP A 172 2.32 15.00 3.55
N TRP A 173 1.13 15.58 3.43
CA TRP A 173 0.68 16.26 2.22
C TRP A 173 1.14 17.73 2.21
N ALA A 174 1.17 18.35 1.02
CA ALA A 174 1.57 19.75 0.82
C ALA A 174 0.54 20.75 1.40
#